data_AF-A0A6N8U4B5-F1
#
_entry.id   AF-A0A6N8U4B5-F1
#
_cell.length_a   1.000
_cell.length_b   1.000
_cell.length_c   1.000
_cell.angle_alpha   90.00
_cell.angle_beta   90.00
_cell.angle_gamma   90.00
#
_symmetry.space_group_name_H-M   'P 1'
#
loop_
_entity.id
_entity.type
_entity.pdbx_description
1 polymer ?
#
loop_
_entity_poly.entity_id
_entity_poly.type
_entity_poly.pdbx_seq_one_letter_code
_entity_poly.pdbx_strand_id
1 'polypeptide(L)'
;MKLSKKFMIVCAVSLLALGGCGKDEKDEAPKEKIKIVENSVYETPKKPTEEMKKVYNQLSKALDGSDEAKKAELAGVNFAYQFFTLSNKSGNEDVGGLTFIPEASREEFKQFAVSYYYGNYKTVVNQYGKDSLPYVKKHSVTKVEATQLIYNDQTYDGYYVKLKLTYKSGELKEKQLKTTMTLQVIPDENGVWRVIAAE
;
A
#
# COMPACT_ATOMS: atom_id res chain seq x y z
N MET A 1 21.95 70.38 25.58
CA MET A 1 22.41 70.14 26.97
C MET A 1 22.48 68.64 27.21
N LYS A 2 23.65 68.09 27.58
CA LYS A 2 23.92 66.69 28.00
C LYS A 2 23.52 65.57 27.00
N LEU A 3 24.47 64.82 26.42
CA LEU A 3 25.07 63.56 26.94
C LEU A 3 24.01 62.48 27.24
N SER A 4 24.14 61.19 26.92
CA SER A 4 25.12 60.39 26.15
C SER A 4 24.45 59.01 25.85
N LYS A 5 25.00 57.99 25.17
CA LYS A 5 26.39 57.57 24.85
C LYS A 5 26.44 56.91 23.44
N LYS A 6 27.57 56.29 23.10
CA LYS A 6 27.90 55.57 21.86
C LYS A 6 27.89 54.05 22.09
N PHE A 7 27.71 53.23 21.05
CA PHE A 7 28.81 52.36 20.62
C PHE A 7 28.73 51.99 19.12
N MET A 8 29.89 51.70 18.54
CA MET A 8 30.14 51.52 17.11
C MET A 8 31.16 50.39 16.99
N ILE A 9 30.87 49.32 16.24
CA ILE A 9 31.90 48.44 15.69
C ILE A 9 31.52 48.11 14.25
N VAL A 10 32.34 48.57 13.32
CA VAL A 10 32.44 48.07 11.94
C VAL A 10 33.67 47.18 11.89
N CYS A 11 33.54 45.96 11.39
CA CYS A 11 34.67 45.15 10.93
C CYS A 11 34.32 44.56 9.57
N ALA A 12 34.90 45.11 8.52
CA ALA A 12 34.90 44.51 7.19
C ALA A 12 36.26 43.83 6.96
N VAL A 13 36.26 42.55 6.62
CA VAL A 13 37.37 41.92 5.89
C VAL A 13 36.77 40.97 4.85
N SER A 14 37.04 41.29 3.59
CA SER A 14 36.75 40.44 2.43
C SER A 14 37.81 39.35 2.27
N LEU A 15 37.41 38.15 1.88
CA LEU A 15 38.29 37.19 1.21
C LEU A 15 37.59 36.62 -0.02
N LEU A 16 38.15 36.93 -1.20
CA LEU A 16 37.80 36.31 -2.47
C LEU A 16 38.49 34.94 -2.55
N ALA A 17 37.76 33.92 -3.00
CA ALA A 17 38.33 32.70 -3.54
C ALA A 17 37.53 32.28 -4.78
N LEU A 18 38.26 31.87 -5.82
CA LEU A 18 37.74 31.62 -7.17
C LEU A 18 37.30 30.17 -7.36
N GLY A 19 36.33 29.96 -8.25
CA GLY A 19 36.29 28.81 -9.16
C GLY A 19 35.82 27.47 -8.58
N GLY A 20 34.62 27.04 -8.97
CA GLY A 20 34.14 25.68 -8.77
C GLY A 20 32.92 25.36 -9.63
N CYS A 21 33.13 24.72 -10.79
CA CYS A 21 32.03 24.06 -11.51
C CYS A 21 31.60 22.81 -10.74
N GLY A 22 30.63 22.97 -9.84
CA GLY A 22 29.90 21.86 -9.22
C GLY A 22 28.51 21.76 -9.83
N LYS A 23 28.08 20.54 -10.21
CA LYS A 23 26.69 20.29 -10.55
C LYS A 23 25.87 20.38 -9.26
N ASP A 24 24.74 21.08 -9.29
CA ASP A 24 23.76 21.06 -8.20
C ASP A 24 23.08 19.69 -8.13
N GLU A 25 23.75 18.71 -7.53
CA GLU A 25 23.05 17.58 -6.92
C GLU A 25 22.25 18.13 -5.74
N LYS A 26 20.97 18.41 -5.99
CA LYS A 26 20.01 18.65 -4.91
C LYS A 26 19.91 17.39 -4.08
N ASP A 27 20.55 17.38 -2.92
CA ASP A 27 20.25 16.45 -1.84
C ASP A 27 18.73 16.46 -1.60
N GLU A 28 18.05 15.37 -1.99
CA GLU A 28 16.66 15.18 -1.59
C GLU A 28 16.65 15.08 -0.06
N ALA A 29 16.04 16.06 0.60
CA ALA A 29 15.85 16.06 2.05
C ALA A 29 15.29 14.69 2.50
N PRO A 30 15.82 14.08 3.59
CA PRO A 30 15.45 12.73 3.98
C PRO A 30 13.93 12.58 4.12
N LYS A 31 13.32 11.77 3.23
CA LYS A 31 11.87 11.50 3.26
C LYS A 31 11.51 10.92 4.62
N GLU A 32 10.70 11.67 5.37
CA GLU A 32 10.28 11.28 6.72
C GLU A 32 9.61 9.91 6.66
N LYS A 33 10.06 8.98 7.52
CA LYS A 33 9.55 7.60 7.51
C LYS A 33 8.09 7.61 7.94
N ILE A 34 7.22 7.02 7.13
CA ILE A 34 5.79 6.97 7.45
C ILE A 34 5.61 6.08 8.68
N LYS A 35 4.96 6.63 9.71
CA LYS A 35 4.46 5.90 10.89
C LYS A 35 3.08 5.35 10.58
N ILE A 36 2.76 4.17 11.10
CA ILE A 36 1.45 3.55 10.92
C ILE A 36 0.47 4.15 11.93
N VAL A 37 -0.77 4.38 11.48
CA VAL A 37 -1.93 4.67 12.33
C VAL A 37 -2.80 3.42 12.31
N GLU A 38 -2.83 2.70 13.43
CA GLU A 38 -3.61 1.47 13.58
C GLU A 38 -5.11 1.76 13.60
N ASN A 39 -5.91 0.77 13.19
CA ASN A 39 -7.36 0.77 13.35
C ASN A 39 -7.80 -0.58 13.95
N SER A 40 -8.99 -0.64 14.54
CA SER A 40 -9.53 -1.83 15.21
C SER A 40 -10.07 -2.91 14.27
N VAL A 41 -10.02 -2.69 12.95
CA VAL A 41 -10.81 -3.44 11.96
C VAL A 41 -9.95 -4.33 11.06
N TYR A 42 -8.81 -3.81 10.58
CA TYR A 42 -7.93 -4.49 9.63
C TYR A 42 -6.52 -4.65 10.20
N GLU A 43 -5.94 -5.84 10.00
CA GLU A 43 -4.59 -6.15 10.46
C GLU A 43 -3.54 -5.20 9.84
N THR A 44 -2.73 -4.60 10.70
CA THR A 44 -1.56 -3.81 10.32
C THR A 44 -0.66 -4.62 9.38
N PRO A 45 -0.31 -4.13 8.18
CA PRO A 45 0.43 -4.91 7.19
C PRO A 45 1.82 -5.30 7.71
N LYS A 46 2.10 -6.61 7.75
CA LYS A 46 3.40 -7.16 8.16
C LYS A 46 4.51 -6.74 7.20
N LYS A 47 5.66 -6.28 7.74
CA LYS A 47 6.84 -5.79 6.99
C LYS A 47 6.45 -4.88 5.81
N PRO A 48 5.75 -3.75 6.07
CA PRO A 48 5.11 -2.98 5.02
C PRO A 48 6.10 -2.09 4.26
N THR A 49 5.87 -1.93 2.96
CA THR A 49 6.52 -0.88 2.17
C THR A 49 5.94 0.50 2.54
N GLU A 50 6.64 1.60 2.25
CA GLU A 50 6.12 2.94 2.55
C GLU A 50 4.76 3.21 1.87
N GLU A 51 4.53 2.69 0.66
CA GLU A 51 3.24 2.83 -0.02
C GLU A 51 2.14 1.99 0.67
N MET A 52 2.47 0.80 1.19
CA MET A 52 1.53 0.02 2.02
C MET A 52 1.13 0.75 3.30
N LYS A 53 2.09 1.39 3.99
CA LYS A 53 1.80 2.20 5.18
C LYS A 53 0.89 3.39 4.86
N LYS A 54 1.20 4.11 3.77
CA LYS A 54 0.41 5.24 3.29
C LYS A 54 -1.04 4.84 3.00
N VAL A 55 -1.23 3.75 2.25
CA VAL A 55 -2.54 3.22 1.86
C VAL A 55 -3.32 2.65 3.05
N TYR A 56 -2.64 2.02 4.01
CA TYR A 56 -3.26 1.57 5.27
C TYR A 56 -3.70 2.74 6.15
N ASN A 57 -2.86 3.78 6.31
CA ASN A 57 -3.23 4.99 7.04
C ASN A 57 -4.40 5.74 6.37
N GLN A 58 -4.47 5.74 5.03
CA GLN A 58 -5.61 6.29 4.29
C GLN A 58 -6.89 5.53 4.63
N LEU A 59 -6.85 4.20 4.68
CA LEU A 59 -7.99 3.38 5.12
C LEU A 59 -8.37 3.66 6.58
N SER A 60 -7.40 3.65 7.51
CA SER A 60 -7.64 3.95 8.93
C SER A 60 -8.38 5.28 9.11
N LYS A 61 -7.98 6.32 8.37
CA LYS A 61 -8.66 7.64 8.39
C LYS A 61 -10.04 7.63 7.70
N ALA A 62 -10.24 6.80 6.68
CA ALA A 62 -11.51 6.73 5.95
C ALA A 62 -12.62 6.03 6.75
N LEU A 63 -12.26 5.17 7.71
CA LEU A 63 -13.23 4.48 8.57
C LEU A 63 -14.07 5.43 9.43
N ASP A 64 -13.49 6.55 9.87
CA ASP A 64 -14.19 7.60 10.63
C ASP A 64 -15.14 8.47 9.77
N GLY A 65 -15.10 8.31 8.44
CA GLY A 65 -15.91 9.08 7.49
C GLY A 65 -17.24 8.41 7.11
N SER A 66 -18.03 9.09 6.27
CA SER A 66 -19.28 8.57 5.68
C SER A 66 -19.18 8.25 4.18
N ASP A 67 -17.96 8.26 3.62
CA ASP A 67 -17.72 7.96 2.20
C ASP A 67 -17.50 6.46 2.01
N GLU A 68 -18.60 5.74 1.86
CA GLU A 68 -18.61 4.28 1.70
C GLU A 68 -17.88 3.82 0.43
N ALA A 69 -17.98 4.58 -0.67
CA ALA A 69 -17.22 4.29 -1.89
C ALA A 69 -15.71 4.36 -1.63
N LYS A 70 -15.25 5.34 -0.84
CA LYS A 70 -13.84 5.48 -0.49
C LYS A 70 -13.36 4.42 0.49
N LYS A 71 -14.20 3.99 1.45
CA LYS A 71 -13.89 2.84 2.33
C LYS A 71 -13.75 1.56 1.52
N ALA A 72 -14.69 1.27 0.62
CA ALA A 72 -14.66 0.10 -0.27
C ALA A 72 -13.42 0.11 -1.18
N GLU A 73 -13.11 1.25 -1.80
CA GLU A 73 -11.89 1.45 -2.60
C GLU A 73 -10.64 1.11 -1.78
N LEU A 74 -10.48 1.73 -0.61
CA LEU A 74 -9.28 1.59 0.22
C LEU A 74 -9.17 0.19 0.85
N ALA A 75 -10.27 -0.48 1.15
CA ALA A 75 -10.28 -1.89 1.56
C ALA A 75 -9.76 -2.79 0.43
N GLY A 76 -10.27 -2.61 -0.80
CA GLY A 76 -9.81 -3.35 -1.98
C GLY A 76 -8.32 -3.09 -2.31
N VAL A 77 -7.88 -1.83 -2.24
CA VAL A 77 -6.47 -1.47 -2.47
C VAL A 77 -5.55 -2.07 -1.39
N ASN A 78 -5.94 -2.01 -0.10
CA ASN A 78 -5.15 -2.62 0.97
C ASN A 78 -5.07 -4.15 0.82
N PHE A 79 -6.20 -4.81 0.53
CA PHE A 79 -6.22 -6.24 0.19
C PHE A 79 -5.21 -6.54 -0.92
N ALA A 80 -5.26 -5.81 -2.04
CA ALA A 80 -4.38 -6.03 -3.17
C ALA A 80 -2.89 -5.86 -2.80
N TYR A 81 -2.53 -4.82 -2.05
CA TYR A 81 -1.15 -4.67 -1.57
C TYR A 81 -0.70 -5.80 -0.67
N GLN A 82 -1.52 -6.18 0.32
CA GLN A 82 -1.16 -7.22 1.28
C GLN A 82 -1.11 -8.60 0.62
N PHE A 83 -1.99 -8.89 -0.35
CA PHE A 83 -2.07 -10.18 -1.02
C PHE A 83 -1.02 -10.36 -2.13
N PHE A 84 -0.85 -9.38 -3.03
CA PHE A 84 0.02 -9.51 -4.21
C PHE A 84 1.49 -9.12 -3.96
N THR A 85 1.83 -8.57 -2.79
CA THR A 85 3.23 -8.37 -2.36
C THR A 85 3.76 -9.62 -1.66
N LEU A 86 4.41 -10.52 -2.38
CA LEU A 86 5.02 -11.74 -1.83
C LEU A 86 6.41 -11.48 -1.23
N SER A 87 7.13 -10.46 -1.69
CA SER A 87 8.50 -10.16 -1.27
C SER A 87 8.64 -9.88 0.24
N ASN A 88 7.59 -9.40 0.90
CA ASN A 88 7.60 -9.12 2.34
C ASN A 88 7.17 -10.30 3.23
N LYS A 89 6.81 -11.44 2.63
CA LYS A 89 6.36 -12.64 3.34
C LYS A 89 7.51 -13.47 3.89
N SER A 90 7.20 -14.33 4.85
CA SER A 90 8.11 -15.33 5.40
C SER A 90 8.12 -16.61 4.56
N GLY A 91 6.95 -17.08 4.10
CA GLY A 91 6.78 -18.29 3.30
C GLY A 91 5.49 -18.29 2.48
N ASN A 92 5.18 -19.43 1.85
CA ASN A 92 3.95 -19.62 1.07
C ASN A 92 2.66 -19.60 1.93
N GLU A 93 2.74 -19.91 3.22
CA GLU A 93 1.60 -19.93 4.15
C GLU A 93 1.30 -18.57 4.80
N ASP A 94 2.20 -17.59 4.64
CA ASP A 94 2.07 -16.22 5.15
C ASP A 94 1.19 -15.40 4.20
N VAL A 95 -0.07 -15.81 4.05
CA VAL A 95 -1.04 -15.19 3.15
C VAL A 95 -1.47 -13.83 3.72
N GLY A 96 -1.15 -12.75 3.00
CA GLY A 96 -1.53 -11.39 3.41
C GLY A 96 -2.96 -11.04 3.02
N GLY A 97 -3.58 -10.12 3.76
CA GLY A 97 -4.90 -9.56 3.43
C GLY A 97 -6.10 -10.39 3.88
N LEU A 98 -5.92 -11.43 4.70
CA LEU A 98 -7.02 -12.28 5.19
C LEU A 98 -8.09 -11.51 5.99
N THR A 99 -7.74 -10.40 6.65
CA THR A 99 -8.71 -9.53 7.34
C THR A 99 -9.63 -8.77 6.40
N PHE A 100 -9.33 -8.70 5.09
CA PHE A 100 -10.25 -8.16 4.09
C PHE A 100 -11.24 -9.21 3.57
N ILE A 101 -11.07 -10.49 3.88
CA ILE A 101 -11.97 -11.57 3.47
C ILE A 101 -13.06 -11.77 4.55
N PRO A 102 -14.32 -12.04 4.19
CA PRO A 102 -15.36 -12.39 5.16
C PRO A 102 -14.93 -13.57 6.03
N GLU A 103 -15.25 -13.52 7.33
CA GLU A 103 -14.67 -14.42 8.32
C GLU A 103 -14.88 -15.91 8.00
N ALA A 104 -16.11 -16.29 7.63
CA ALA A 104 -16.48 -17.64 7.26
C ALA A 104 -15.68 -18.22 6.07
N SER A 105 -15.17 -17.37 5.18
CA SER A 105 -14.44 -17.79 3.97
C SER A 105 -12.91 -17.65 4.10
N ARG A 106 -12.38 -17.17 5.24
CA ARG A 106 -10.94 -16.88 5.37
C ARG A 106 -10.04 -18.12 5.19
N GLU A 107 -10.43 -19.26 5.75
CA GLU A 107 -9.60 -20.48 5.68
C GLU A 107 -9.68 -21.13 4.29
N GLU A 108 -10.85 -21.17 3.65
CA GLU A 108 -10.99 -21.60 2.25
C GLU A 108 -10.17 -20.70 1.30
N PHE A 109 -10.32 -19.38 1.43
CA PHE A 109 -9.54 -18.42 0.65
C PHE A 109 -8.04 -18.59 0.88
N LYS A 110 -7.60 -18.84 2.12
CA LYS A 110 -6.19 -19.10 2.44
C LYS A 110 -5.69 -20.39 1.79
N GLN A 111 -6.47 -21.48 1.82
CA GLN A 111 -6.12 -22.75 1.15
C GLN A 111 -6.03 -22.57 -0.38
N PHE A 112 -6.98 -21.85 -0.98
CA PHE A 112 -6.93 -21.45 -2.39
C PHE A 112 -5.67 -20.62 -2.68
N ALA A 113 -5.40 -19.59 -1.89
CA ALA A 113 -4.25 -18.71 -2.05
C ALA A 113 -2.92 -19.47 -1.98
N VAL A 114 -2.75 -20.35 -0.98
CA VAL A 114 -1.58 -21.23 -0.83
C VAL A 114 -1.42 -22.14 -2.05
N SER A 115 -2.50 -22.71 -2.56
CA SER A 115 -2.46 -23.68 -3.65
C SER A 115 -2.18 -23.04 -5.02
N TYR A 116 -2.85 -21.92 -5.34
CA TYR A 116 -2.90 -21.38 -6.70
C TYR A 116 -2.09 -20.11 -6.93
N TYR A 117 -1.78 -19.33 -5.90
CA TYR A 117 -1.04 -18.06 -6.05
C TYR A 117 0.30 -18.05 -5.29
N TYR A 118 0.30 -18.43 -4.02
CA TYR A 118 1.49 -18.49 -3.16
C TYR A 118 2.31 -19.78 -3.34
N GLY A 119 1.76 -20.82 -3.98
CA GLY A 119 2.41 -22.13 -4.13
C GLY A 119 3.78 -22.07 -4.82
N ASN A 120 3.95 -21.14 -5.76
CA ASN A 120 5.22 -20.93 -6.46
C ASN A 120 6.27 -20.14 -5.66
N TYR A 121 5.98 -19.66 -4.44
CA TYR A 121 6.91 -18.86 -3.63
C TYR A 121 8.27 -19.56 -3.45
N LYS A 122 8.26 -20.85 -3.06
CA LYS A 122 9.51 -21.64 -2.86
C LYS A 122 10.28 -21.79 -4.17
N THR A 123 9.58 -22.04 -5.29
CA THR A 123 10.18 -22.15 -6.62
C THR A 123 10.87 -20.85 -7.04
N VAL A 124 10.21 -19.70 -6.87
CA VAL A 124 10.79 -18.39 -7.21
C VAL A 124 12.00 -18.07 -6.34
N VAL A 125 11.93 -18.31 -5.03
CA VAL A 125 13.07 -18.09 -4.12
C VAL A 125 14.26 -18.98 -4.50
N ASN A 126 14.03 -20.25 -4.82
CA ASN A 126 15.10 -21.20 -5.16
C ASN A 126 15.72 -20.94 -6.54
N GLN A 127 14.95 -20.45 -7.52
CA GLN A 127 15.44 -20.20 -8.88
C GLN A 127 16.02 -18.80 -9.08
N TYR A 128 15.44 -17.79 -8.43
CA TYR A 128 15.69 -16.38 -8.72
C TYR A 128 16.04 -15.53 -7.48
N GLY A 129 16.13 -16.15 -6.30
CA GLY A 129 16.36 -15.46 -5.03
C GLY A 129 15.14 -14.72 -4.50
N LYS A 130 15.21 -14.28 -3.24
CA LYS A 130 14.09 -13.64 -2.54
C LYS A 130 13.69 -12.28 -3.14
N ASP A 131 14.64 -11.53 -3.68
CA ASP A 131 14.41 -10.20 -4.25
C ASP A 131 13.63 -10.22 -5.59
N SER A 132 13.48 -11.41 -6.19
CA SER A 132 12.69 -11.65 -7.40
C SER A 132 11.21 -11.98 -7.13
N LEU A 133 10.81 -12.09 -5.85
CA LEU A 133 9.41 -12.25 -5.48
C LEU A 133 8.59 -11.00 -5.84
N PRO A 134 7.29 -11.16 -6.17
CA PRO A 134 6.39 -10.04 -6.46
C PRO A 134 6.43 -8.94 -5.38
N TYR A 135 6.74 -7.72 -5.82
CA TYR A 135 6.71 -6.49 -5.02
C TYR A 135 5.77 -5.50 -5.73
N VAL A 136 4.63 -5.17 -5.14
CA VAL A 136 3.72 -4.15 -5.70
C VAL A 136 4.31 -2.77 -5.44
N LYS A 137 4.77 -2.09 -6.49
CA LYS A 137 5.41 -0.76 -6.41
C LYS A 137 4.38 0.36 -6.41
N LYS A 138 3.32 0.24 -7.21
CA LYS A 138 2.23 1.21 -7.33
C LYS A 138 0.92 0.51 -7.66
N HIS A 139 -0.18 1.16 -7.34
CA HIS A 139 -1.52 0.84 -7.84
C HIS A 139 -2.07 2.03 -8.63
N SER A 140 -3.14 1.80 -9.38
CA SER A 140 -4.03 2.81 -9.93
C SER A 140 -5.45 2.27 -9.84
N VAL A 141 -6.37 3.07 -9.29
CA VAL A 141 -7.81 2.76 -9.29
C VAL A 141 -8.38 3.29 -10.60
N THR A 142 -8.88 2.40 -11.45
CA THR A 142 -9.42 2.77 -12.78
C THR A 142 -10.93 2.93 -12.78
N LYS A 143 -11.64 2.32 -11.81
CA LYS A 143 -13.07 2.52 -11.57
C LYS A 143 -13.43 2.15 -10.13
N VAL A 144 -14.33 2.90 -9.53
CA VAL A 144 -15.13 2.50 -8.36
C VAL A 144 -16.58 2.67 -8.80
N GLU A 145 -17.37 1.62 -8.73
CA GLU A 145 -18.73 1.57 -9.28
C GLU A 145 -19.67 0.91 -8.28
N ALA A 146 -20.66 1.66 -7.79
CA ALA A 146 -21.72 1.13 -6.94
C ALA A 146 -22.57 0.12 -7.73
N THR A 147 -22.91 -0.98 -7.08
CA THR A 147 -23.66 -2.09 -7.67
C THR A 147 -24.33 -2.89 -6.56
N GLN A 148 -25.27 -3.77 -6.93
CA GLN A 148 -25.69 -4.85 -6.05
C GLN A 148 -24.84 -6.09 -6.32
N LEU A 149 -24.44 -6.79 -5.25
CA LEU A 149 -23.62 -8.00 -5.29
C LEU A 149 -24.32 -9.10 -4.48
N ILE A 150 -24.20 -10.35 -4.94
CA ILE A 150 -24.77 -11.51 -4.24
C ILE A 150 -23.64 -12.23 -3.51
N TYR A 151 -23.83 -12.48 -2.22
CA TYR A 151 -22.93 -13.26 -1.39
C TYR A 151 -23.76 -14.10 -0.41
N ASN A 152 -23.52 -15.41 -0.37
CA ASN A 152 -24.30 -16.38 0.44
C ASN A 152 -25.82 -16.21 0.30
N ASP A 153 -26.30 -16.18 -0.95
CA ASP A 153 -27.72 -16.02 -1.35
C ASP A 153 -28.40 -14.71 -0.84
N GLN A 154 -27.61 -13.74 -0.38
CA GLN A 154 -28.08 -12.43 0.05
C GLN A 154 -27.54 -11.32 -0.87
N THR A 155 -28.37 -10.30 -1.10
CA THR A 155 -27.99 -9.11 -1.90
C THR A 155 -27.45 -8.01 -0.98
N TYR A 156 -26.29 -7.48 -1.34
CA TYR A 156 -25.61 -6.38 -0.66
C TYR A 156 -25.44 -5.20 -1.62
N ASP A 157 -25.66 -3.98 -1.14
CA ASP A 157 -25.14 -2.79 -1.81
C ASP A 157 -23.62 -2.76 -1.62
N GLY A 158 -22.89 -2.72 -2.74
CA GLY A 158 -21.44 -2.86 -2.75
C GLY A 158 -20.79 -2.19 -3.95
N TYR A 159 -19.52 -2.49 -4.18
CA TYR A 159 -18.71 -1.82 -5.21
C TYR A 159 -17.87 -2.80 -6.03
N TYR A 160 -17.83 -2.57 -7.34
CA TYR A 160 -16.73 -3.02 -8.19
C TYR A 160 -15.57 -2.03 -8.07
N VAL A 161 -14.43 -2.49 -7.55
CA VAL A 161 -13.18 -1.70 -7.46
C VAL A 161 -12.18 -2.26 -8.47
N LYS A 162 -11.94 -1.53 -9.56
CA LYS A 162 -11.04 -1.93 -10.64
C LYS A 162 -9.66 -1.36 -10.41
N LEU A 163 -8.67 -2.25 -10.29
CA LEU A 163 -7.28 -1.90 -9.96
C LEU A 163 -6.33 -2.32 -11.08
N LYS A 164 -5.32 -1.48 -11.32
CA LYS A 164 -4.10 -1.84 -12.04
C LYS A 164 -2.91 -1.78 -11.08
N LEU A 165 -2.17 -2.89 -10.95
CA LEU A 165 -0.94 -2.98 -10.17
C LEU A 165 0.29 -2.86 -11.08
N THR A 166 1.31 -2.16 -10.59
CA THR A 166 2.65 -2.08 -11.20
C THR A 166 3.65 -2.67 -10.22
N TYR A 167 4.40 -3.67 -10.66
CA TYR A 167 5.39 -4.36 -9.83
C TYR A 167 6.78 -3.70 -9.95
N LYS A 168 7.67 -3.99 -9.00
CA LYS A 168 9.12 -3.76 -9.17
C LYS A 168 9.64 -4.69 -10.27
N SER A 169 10.48 -4.19 -11.17
CA SER A 169 11.17 -5.01 -12.17
C SER A 169 12.06 -6.06 -11.49
N GLY A 170 12.10 -7.26 -12.09
CA GLY A 170 12.88 -8.42 -11.63
C GLY A 170 12.73 -9.57 -12.64
N GLU A 171 13.13 -10.78 -12.24
CA GLU A 171 13.16 -11.96 -13.14
C GLU A 171 11.78 -12.43 -13.62
N LEU A 172 10.71 -12.16 -12.85
CA LEU A 172 9.34 -12.52 -13.24
C LEU A 172 8.80 -11.56 -14.30
N LYS A 173 8.41 -12.11 -15.46
CA LYS A 173 7.84 -11.34 -16.57
C LYS A 173 6.44 -10.86 -16.19
N GLU A 174 6.04 -9.68 -16.69
CA GLU A 174 4.74 -9.06 -16.37
C GLU A 174 3.54 -10.00 -16.60
N LYS A 175 3.58 -10.82 -17.66
CA LYS A 175 2.55 -11.84 -17.96
C LYS A 175 2.41 -12.97 -16.93
N GLN A 176 3.33 -13.09 -15.99
CA GLN A 176 3.29 -14.04 -14.87
C GLN A 176 2.72 -13.41 -13.59
N LEU A 177 2.36 -12.11 -13.63
CA LEU A 177 1.90 -11.32 -12.51
C LEU A 177 0.48 -10.81 -12.77
N LYS A 178 -0.35 -10.78 -11.73
CA LYS A 178 -1.71 -10.22 -11.79
C LYS A 178 -1.60 -8.69 -11.80
N THR A 179 -1.58 -8.09 -12.98
CA THR A 179 -1.45 -6.62 -13.16
C THR A 179 -2.78 -5.89 -13.23
N THR A 180 -3.89 -6.56 -13.53
CA THR A 180 -5.24 -5.97 -13.53
C THR A 180 -6.21 -6.88 -12.80
N MET A 181 -7.11 -6.28 -12.01
CA MET A 181 -8.17 -7.01 -11.32
C MET A 181 -9.45 -6.18 -11.17
N THR A 182 -10.60 -6.87 -11.08
CA THR A 182 -11.83 -6.30 -10.53
C THR A 182 -12.09 -6.95 -9.19
N LEU A 183 -12.14 -6.15 -8.12
CA LEU A 183 -12.54 -6.62 -6.80
C LEU A 183 -14.03 -6.37 -6.61
N GLN A 184 -14.72 -7.35 -6.05
CA GLN A 184 -16.09 -7.21 -5.55
C GLN A 184 -16.01 -6.95 -4.05
N VAL A 185 -16.53 -5.81 -3.58
CA VAL A 185 -16.42 -5.37 -2.18
C VAL A 185 -17.80 -5.05 -1.61
N ILE A 186 -18.14 -5.63 -0.46
CA ILE A 186 -19.41 -5.44 0.27
C ILE A 186 -19.12 -5.05 1.74
N PRO A 187 -20.03 -4.36 2.44
CA PRO A 187 -19.96 -4.26 3.89
C PRO A 187 -20.44 -5.58 4.53
N ASP A 188 -19.83 -5.98 5.64
CA ASP A 188 -20.41 -7.01 6.52
C ASP A 188 -21.42 -6.40 7.52
N GLU A 189 -22.02 -7.25 8.36
CA GLU A 189 -23.00 -6.85 9.38
C GLU A 189 -22.52 -5.79 10.37
N ASN A 190 -21.20 -5.60 10.51
CA ASN A 190 -20.57 -4.59 11.37
C ASN A 190 -20.14 -3.34 10.58
N GLY A 191 -20.51 -3.22 9.30
CA GLY A 191 -20.10 -2.14 8.42
C GLY A 191 -18.66 -2.23 7.93
N VAL A 192 -17.99 -3.38 8.09
CA VAL A 192 -16.60 -3.56 7.65
C VAL A 192 -16.58 -3.98 6.19
N TRP A 193 -15.85 -3.24 5.36
CA TRP A 193 -15.72 -3.54 3.93
C TRP A 193 -14.85 -4.78 3.69
N ARG A 194 -15.44 -5.82 3.08
CA ARG A 194 -14.83 -7.11 2.76
C ARG A 194 -14.79 -7.35 1.25
N VAL A 195 -13.73 -7.98 0.78
CA VAL A 195 -13.56 -8.45 -0.60
C VAL A 195 -14.11 -9.88 -0.71
N ILE A 196 -15.13 -10.07 -1.56
CA ILE A 196 -15.77 -11.38 -1.78
C ILE A 196 -15.28 -12.08 -3.06
N ALA A 197 -14.76 -11.34 -4.03
CA ALA A 197 -14.17 -11.89 -5.25
C ALA A 197 -13.07 -10.97 -5.80
N ALA A 198 -12.13 -11.57 -6.55
CA ALA A 198 -11.02 -10.89 -7.20
C ALA A 198 -10.76 -11.50 -8.59
N GLU A 199 -11.30 -10.86 -9.63
CA GLU A 199 -11.33 -11.32 -11.03
C GLU A 199 -10.18 -10.80 -11.88
#